data_AF-A0A9P8FJR9-F1
#
_entry.id   AF-A0A9P8FJR9-F1
#
_cell.length_a   1.000
_cell.length_b   1.000
_cell.length_c   1.000
_cell.angle_alpha   90.00
_cell.angle_beta   90.00
_cell.angle_gamma   90.00
#
_symmetry.space_group_name_H-M   'P 1'
#
loop_
_entity.id
_entity.type
_entity.pdbx_description
1 polymer ?
#
loop_
_entity_poly.entity_id
_entity_poly.type
_entity_poly.pdbx_seq_one_letter_code
_entity_poly.pdbx_strand_id
1 'polypeptide(L)'
;MEYQYQTPALDSLMVAKKRKDSAADDPSPQSPASSGILNRRLDSSSIAYHSFSNNGSLMHNHDSHVMHMETRILKNFDTIDASLMNSMNIETFSDYIARERLSSMPCRGSLWDRVLRWAEFYALQIDNYAKKIESFVPESQYATKQIYTLLRSIVELGEANASALNTTFSIFYKLGLSLSFLASHQTQLSLSTDVREDVSRAFRDIHFLVFDVASHYQGS
;
A
#
# COMPACT_ATOMS: atom_id res chain seq x y z
N MET A 1 52.62 -4.37 -26.05
CA MET A 1 51.84 -5.60 -25.83
C MET A 1 50.38 -5.22 -25.88
N GLU A 2 49.79 -5.24 -27.07
CA GLU A 2 48.36 -5.07 -27.30
C GLU A 2 47.65 -6.39 -26.99
N TYR A 3 46.54 -6.32 -26.26
CA TYR A 3 45.62 -7.45 -26.13
C TYR A 3 44.25 -7.02 -26.68
N GLN A 4 43.90 -7.63 -27.80
CA GLN A 4 42.66 -7.48 -28.56
C GLN A 4 41.46 -8.06 -27.80
N TYR A 5 40.32 -7.38 -27.93
CA TYR A 5 39.00 -7.89 -27.55
C TYR A 5 38.52 -8.93 -28.57
N GLN A 6 38.05 -10.08 -28.09
CA GLN A 6 37.40 -11.12 -28.90
C GLN A 6 35.98 -11.39 -28.36
N THR A 7 34.96 -11.05 -29.15
CA THR A 7 33.57 -11.51 -28.99
C THR A 7 33.37 -12.86 -29.70
N PRO A 8 32.50 -13.76 -29.20
CA PRO A 8 31.98 -14.86 -30.01
C PRO A 8 30.54 -14.61 -30.50
N ALA A 9 30.29 -15.18 -31.67
CA ALA A 9 29.19 -14.93 -32.58
C ALA A 9 27.88 -15.67 -32.22
N LEU A 10 26.76 -15.05 -32.61
CA LEU A 10 25.47 -15.67 -32.88
C LEU A 10 25.51 -16.27 -34.29
N ASP A 11 25.34 -17.58 -34.42
CA ASP A 11 24.41 -18.17 -35.42
C ASP A 11 24.37 -19.71 -35.37
N SER A 12 23.20 -20.22 -35.79
CA SER A 12 22.91 -21.60 -36.24
C SER A 12 22.53 -22.65 -35.18
N LEU A 13 21.22 -22.91 -35.04
CA LEU A 13 20.56 -23.99 -35.78
C LEU A 13 19.03 -23.94 -35.64
N MET A 14 18.34 -23.68 -36.75
CA MET A 14 16.93 -24.01 -36.95
C MET A 14 16.78 -25.47 -37.45
N VAL A 15 15.52 -25.94 -37.43
CA VAL A 15 14.92 -27.09 -38.19
C VAL A 15 14.97 -28.42 -37.41
N ALA A 16 13.91 -29.22 -37.21
CA ALA A 16 12.61 -29.43 -37.88
C ALA A 16 11.57 -29.99 -36.85
N LYS A 17 10.28 -29.62 -36.86
CA LYS A 17 9.17 -30.00 -37.78
C LYS A 17 8.56 -31.39 -37.45
N LYS A 18 7.27 -31.44 -37.08
CA LYS A 18 6.14 -31.92 -37.93
C LYS A 18 4.90 -32.45 -37.16
N ARG A 19 3.82 -31.68 -37.31
CA ARG A 19 2.37 -31.97 -37.45
C ARG A 19 1.83 -33.41 -37.35
N LYS A 20 0.61 -33.53 -36.81
CA LYS A 20 -0.49 -34.32 -37.41
C LYS A 20 -1.87 -33.73 -37.07
N ASP A 21 -2.67 -33.53 -38.11
CA ASP A 21 -3.99 -32.89 -38.16
C ASP A 21 -5.17 -33.90 -38.08
N SER A 22 -6.37 -33.30 -37.96
CA SER A 22 -7.71 -33.76 -38.38
C SER A 22 -8.60 -34.46 -37.34
N ALA A 23 -9.92 -34.32 -37.30
CA ALA A 23 -10.93 -33.35 -37.78
C ALA A 23 -12.32 -33.95 -37.42
N ALA A 24 -13.34 -33.08 -37.31
CA ALA A 24 -14.77 -33.29 -37.59
C ALA A 24 -15.79 -33.61 -36.45
N ASP A 25 -16.94 -32.97 -36.66
CA ASP A 25 -18.33 -33.21 -36.24
C ASP A 25 -18.92 -32.57 -34.96
N ASP A 26 -19.78 -31.57 -35.21
CA ASP A 26 -20.93 -31.11 -34.43
C ASP A 26 -22.14 -32.00 -34.77
N PRO A 27 -23.05 -32.34 -33.82
CA PRO A 27 -24.35 -31.67 -33.83
C PRO A 27 -25.01 -31.45 -32.45
N SER A 28 -25.74 -30.34 -32.30
CA SER A 28 -26.88 -30.19 -31.35
C SER A 28 -28.17 -30.82 -31.94
N PRO A 29 -29.33 -30.98 -31.23
CA PRO A 29 -29.74 -30.50 -29.89
C PRO A 29 -30.51 -31.53 -29.00
N GLN A 30 -30.68 -31.27 -27.68
CA GLN A 30 -31.94 -31.45 -26.89
C GLN A 30 -31.72 -31.35 -25.36
N SER A 31 -32.57 -30.56 -24.68
CA SER A 31 -32.72 -30.50 -23.21
C SER A 31 -33.39 -31.76 -22.64
N PRO A 32 -33.16 -32.08 -21.34
CA PRO A 32 -34.30 -32.02 -20.42
C PRO A 32 -33.98 -31.46 -19.02
N ALA A 33 -35.07 -31.25 -18.30
CA ALA A 33 -35.29 -30.53 -17.05
C ALA A 33 -34.60 -31.08 -15.78
N SER A 34 -34.26 -30.12 -14.91
CA SER A 34 -34.63 -30.03 -13.48
C SER A 34 -34.04 -30.98 -12.42
N SER A 35 -33.66 -30.32 -11.31
CA SER A 35 -33.68 -30.77 -9.90
C SER A 35 -32.40 -31.36 -9.31
N GLY A 36 -31.79 -30.59 -8.40
CA GLY A 36 -30.75 -31.08 -7.48
C GLY A 36 -29.94 -30.00 -6.77
N ILE A 37 -30.61 -29.00 -6.16
CA ILE A 37 -29.95 -28.00 -5.31
C ILE A 37 -29.47 -28.68 -4.02
N LEU A 38 -28.15 -28.77 -3.82
CA LEU A 38 -27.54 -29.00 -2.50
C LEU A 38 -26.83 -27.72 -2.07
N ASN A 39 -27.57 -26.86 -1.37
CA ASN A 39 -27.03 -25.69 -0.68
C ASN A 39 -26.16 -26.15 0.50
N ARG A 40 -24.83 -26.08 0.33
CA ARG A 40 -23.90 -26.13 1.44
C ARG A 40 -23.81 -24.72 2.06
N ARG A 41 -24.46 -24.57 3.21
CA ARG A 41 -24.42 -23.40 4.09
C ARG A 41 -22.97 -23.10 4.47
N LEU A 42 -22.45 -21.96 4.05
CA LEU A 42 -21.27 -21.32 4.65
C LEU A 42 -21.80 -20.22 5.56
N ASP A 43 -21.65 -20.40 6.87
CA ASP A 43 -22.00 -19.40 7.86
C ASP A 43 -21.03 -18.23 7.72
N SER A 44 -21.53 -17.15 7.11
CA SER A 44 -20.82 -15.89 6.93
C SER A 44 -20.96 -15.09 8.22
N SER A 45 -19.92 -15.09 9.05
CA SER A 45 -19.78 -14.12 10.14
C SER A 45 -19.73 -12.72 9.54
N SER A 46 -20.71 -11.90 9.91
CA SER A 46 -20.95 -10.55 9.39
C SER A 46 -19.80 -9.60 9.71
N ILE A 47 -18.89 -9.39 8.75
CA ILE A 47 -18.03 -8.20 8.72
C ILE A 47 -18.87 -7.09 8.09
N ALA A 48 -19.25 -6.10 8.89
CA ALA A 48 -19.94 -4.92 8.42
C ALA A 48 -18.98 -4.12 7.52
N TYR A 49 -19.14 -4.26 6.21
CA TYR A 49 -18.54 -3.33 5.27
C TYR A 49 -19.23 -1.97 5.48
N HIS A 50 -18.47 -0.97 5.93
CA HIS A 50 -18.95 0.41 5.96
C HIS A 50 -19.21 0.84 4.51
N SER A 51 -20.49 0.90 4.16
CA SER A 51 -20.95 1.35 2.84
C SER A 51 -20.75 2.86 2.75
N PHE A 52 -19.84 3.31 1.88
CA PHE A 52 -19.64 4.73 1.61
C PHE A 52 -20.75 5.24 0.71
N SER A 53 -21.58 6.13 1.27
CA SER A 53 -22.63 6.86 0.56
C SER A 53 -21.99 7.86 -0.40
N ASN A 54 -22.19 7.66 -1.71
CA ASN A 54 -21.76 8.58 -2.75
C ASN A 54 -22.87 9.60 -3.02
N ASN A 55 -22.67 10.86 -2.62
CA ASN A 55 -23.45 12.00 -3.09
C ASN A 55 -22.50 13.16 -3.41
N GLY A 56 -22.64 13.68 -4.63
CA GLY A 56 -21.69 14.61 -5.25
C GLY A 56 -21.58 15.99 -4.57
N SER A 57 -20.33 16.42 -4.44
CA SER A 57 -19.88 17.82 -4.41
C SER A 57 -18.35 17.80 -4.54
N LEU A 58 -17.86 17.86 -5.79
CA LEU A 58 -16.44 17.85 -6.12
C LEU A 58 -15.87 19.25 -5.79
N MET A 59 -14.79 19.29 -5.00
CA MET A 59 -13.94 20.45 -4.64
C MET A 59 -14.05 21.05 -3.23
N HIS A 60 -14.99 20.65 -2.36
CA HIS A 60 -15.02 21.13 -0.95
C HIS A 60 -14.84 20.02 0.11
N ASN A 61 -14.66 18.77 -0.32
CA ASN A 61 -14.59 17.59 0.56
C ASN A 61 -13.16 17.19 0.97
N HIS A 62 -12.15 17.72 0.28
CA HIS A 62 -10.76 17.33 0.45
C HIS A 62 -10.16 17.88 1.76
N ASP A 63 -10.35 19.16 2.05
CA ASP A 63 -10.01 19.78 3.35
C ASP A 63 -10.77 19.12 4.52
N SER A 64 -12.01 18.71 4.28
CA SER A 64 -12.84 18.03 5.28
C SER A 64 -12.22 16.69 5.73
N HIS A 65 -11.69 15.89 4.79
CA HIS A 65 -11.15 14.57 5.12
C HIS A 65 -9.97 14.64 6.10
N VAL A 66 -8.96 15.43 5.80
CA VAL A 66 -7.71 15.42 6.60
C VAL A 66 -7.92 16.07 7.96
N MET A 67 -8.81 17.06 8.06
CA MET A 67 -9.23 17.65 9.33
C MET A 67 -10.06 16.67 10.18
N HIS A 68 -10.96 15.90 9.56
CA HIS A 68 -11.68 14.83 10.25
C HIS A 68 -10.72 13.73 10.74
N MET A 69 -9.72 13.37 9.93
CA MET A 69 -8.68 12.42 10.33
C MET A 69 -7.87 12.93 11.51
N GLU A 70 -7.42 14.18 11.47
CA GLU A 70 -6.73 14.81 12.61
C GLU A 70 -7.54 14.67 13.91
N THR A 71 -8.82 15.04 13.84
CA THR A 71 -9.73 14.96 14.99
C THR A 71 -9.86 13.52 15.50
N ARG A 72 -9.94 12.53 14.59
CA ARG A 72 -10.01 11.13 14.99
C ARG A 72 -8.70 10.64 15.60
N ILE A 73 -7.56 11.04 15.05
CA ILE A 73 -6.24 10.64 15.55
C ILE A 73 -6.06 11.18 16.97
N LEU A 74 -6.26 12.48 17.18
CA LEU A 74 -6.13 13.12 18.49
C LEU A 74 -7.11 12.56 19.53
N LYS A 75 -8.26 12.03 19.10
CA LYS A 75 -9.24 11.41 20.00
C LYS A 75 -8.90 9.97 20.36
N ASN A 76 -8.36 9.18 19.43
CA ASN A 76 -8.14 7.74 19.66
C ASN A 76 -6.75 7.42 20.22
N PHE A 77 -5.77 8.32 20.05
CA PHE A 77 -4.37 8.06 20.37
C PHE A 77 -3.89 9.01 21.48
N ASP A 78 -3.84 8.52 22.72
CA ASP A 78 -3.43 9.34 23.90
C ASP A 78 -1.99 9.87 23.80
N THR A 79 -1.11 9.16 23.09
CA THR A 79 0.31 9.53 22.93
C THR A 79 0.54 10.53 21.78
N ILE A 80 -0.48 10.78 20.95
CA ILE A 80 -0.38 11.69 19.81
C ILE A 80 -1.05 13.01 20.15
N ASP A 81 -0.26 14.08 20.20
CA ASP A 81 -0.77 15.44 20.27
C ASP A 81 -0.61 16.19 18.92
N ALA A 82 -1.25 17.36 18.84
CA ALA A 82 -1.19 18.19 17.64
C ALA A 82 0.21 18.74 17.36
N SER A 83 1.07 18.88 18.38
CA SER A 83 2.43 19.38 18.22
C SER A 83 3.33 18.35 17.54
N LEU A 84 3.24 17.10 17.99
CA LEU A 84 3.92 15.94 17.43
C LEU A 84 3.53 15.77 15.96
N MET A 85 2.23 15.81 15.67
CA MET A 85 1.72 15.63 14.32
C MET A 85 2.17 16.76 13.37
N ASN A 86 2.14 18.02 13.84
CA ASN A 86 2.57 19.16 13.04
C ASN A 86 4.08 19.17 12.73
N SER A 87 4.89 18.72 13.68
CA SER A 87 6.35 18.60 13.56
C SER A 87 6.80 17.32 12.82
N MET A 88 5.89 16.38 12.58
CA MET A 88 6.20 15.16 11.87
C MET A 88 6.49 15.43 10.39
N ASN A 89 7.58 14.89 9.89
CA ASN A 89 7.96 14.87 8.48
C ASN A 89 8.86 13.65 8.23
N ILE A 90 9.32 13.48 6.98
CA ILE A 90 10.12 12.30 6.61
C ILE A 90 11.46 12.23 7.36
N GLU A 91 12.09 13.38 7.63
CA GLU A 91 13.36 13.46 8.35
C GLU A 91 13.17 13.08 9.82
N THR A 92 12.19 13.67 10.50
CA THR A 92 11.91 13.39 11.92
C THR A 92 11.45 11.95 12.15
N PHE A 93 10.72 11.36 11.21
CA PHE A 93 10.38 9.94 11.24
C PHE A 93 11.61 9.05 11.02
N SER A 94 12.46 9.37 10.04
CA SER A 94 13.69 8.61 9.79
C SER A 94 14.66 8.67 10.97
N ASP A 95 14.79 9.83 11.60
CA ASP A 95 15.56 10.04 12.84
C ASP A 95 14.99 9.21 14.00
N TYR A 96 13.67 9.10 14.11
CA TYR A 96 13.03 8.21 15.08
C TYR A 96 13.43 6.74 14.84
N ILE A 97 13.35 6.25 13.60
CA ILE A 97 13.77 4.88 13.27
C ILE A 97 15.27 4.67 13.55
N ALA A 98 16.12 5.66 13.24
CA ALA A 98 17.54 5.59 13.54
C ALA A 98 17.81 5.48 15.05
N ARG A 99 17.09 6.25 15.88
CA ARG A 99 17.16 6.15 17.34
C ARG A 99 16.69 4.78 17.84
N GLU A 100 15.61 4.23 17.29
CA GLU A 100 15.15 2.88 17.63
C GLU A 100 16.23 1.82 17.33
N ARG A 101 16.90 1.91 16.17
CA ARG A 101 18.01 1.00 15.82
C ARG A 101 19.22 1.16 16.75
N LEU A 102 19.55 2.39 17.15
CA LEU A 102 20.64 2.66 18.09
C LEU A 102 20.32 2.12 19.50
N SER A 103 19.07 2.26 19.93
CA SER A 103 18.61 1.81 21.24
C SER A 103 18.51 0.29 21.34
N SER A 104 17.89 -0.35 20.34
CA SER A 104 17.64 -1.80 20.35
C SER A 104 18.80 -2.64 19.79
N MET A 105 19.71 -2.04 19.00
CA MET A 105 20.81 -2.73 18.31
C MET A 105 20.41 -4.09 17.72
N PRO A 106 19.39 -4.15 16.85
CA PRO A 106 18.84 -5.43 16.41
C PRO A 106 19.83 -6.18 15.51
N CYS A 107 19.87 -7.51 15.64
CA CYS A 107 20.63 -8.34 14.72
C CYS A 107 20.14 -8.14 13.28
N ARG A 108 21.05 -8.03 12.32
CA ARG A 108 20.68 -7.85 10.89
C ARG A 108 19.75 -8.97 10.43
N GLY A 109 18.62 -8.59 9.83
CA GLY A 109 17.61 -9.52 9.33
C GLY A 109 16.69 -10.11 10.40
N SER A 110 16.84 -9.72 11.68
CA SER A 110 15.85 -10.04 12.72
C SER A 110 14.46 -9.51 12.32
N LEU A 111 13.41 -10.00 12.99
CA LEU A 111 12.06 -9.51 12.77
C LEU A 111 11.99 -7.99 13.03
N TRP A 112 12.63 -7.53 14.10
CA TRP A 112 12.66 -6.12 14.44
C TRP A 112 13.45 -5.26 13.45
N ASP A 113 14.63 -5.70 12.99
CA ASP A 113 15.39 -4.99 11.94
C ASP A 113 14.57 -4.89 10.63
N ARG A 114 13.83 -5.95 10.28
CA ARG A 114 12.91 -5.93 9.12
C ARG A 114 11.77 -4.95 9.29
N VAL A 115 11.12 -4.93 10.45
CA VAL A 115 10.06 -3.96 10.78
C VAL A 115 10.56 -2.54 10.58
N LEU A 116 11.68 -2.17 11.21
CA LEU A 116 12.25 -0.83 11.13
C LEU A 116 12.63 -0.45 9.68
N ARG A 117 13.21 -1.39 8.93
CA ARG A 117 13.55 -1.19 7.50
C ARG A 117 12.31 -0.98 6.62
N TRP A 118 11.27 -1.77 6.83
CA TRP A 118 10.03 -1.67 6.06
C TRP A 118 9.23 -0.42 6.42
N ALA A 119 9.24 -0.01 7.69
CA ALA A 119 8.64 1.25 8.14
C ALA A 119 9.27 2.45 7.45
N GLU A 120 10.60 2.55 7.49
CA GLU A 120 11.37 3.61 6.81
C GLU A 120 11.15 3.61 5.30
N PHE A 121 11.22 2.43 4.65
CA PHE A 121 10.95 2.32 3.22
C PHE A 121 9.54 2.80 2.87
N TYR A 122 8.52 2.34 3.59
CA TYR A 122 7.13 2.70 3.31
C TYR A 122 6.89 4.20 3.48
N ALA A 123 7.42 4.81 4.55
CA ALA A 123 7.35 6.25 4.76
C ALA A 123 7.97 7.03 3.59
N LEU A 124 9.14 6.60 3.09
CA LEU A 124 9.77 7.21 1.90
C LEU A 124 8.91 7.09 0.63
N GLN A 125 8.21 5.97 0.44
CA GLN A 125 7.33 5.80 -0.72
C GLN A 125 6.08 6.67 -0.61
N ILE A 126 5.52 6.85 0.60
CA ILE A 126 4.41 7.79 0.84
C ILE A 126 4.86 9.22 0.55
N ASP A 127 6.03 9.63 1.04
CA ASP A 127 6.61 10.97 0.79
C ASP A 127 6.72 11.28 -0.71
N ASN A 128 7.35 10.36 -1.45
CA ASN A 128 7.55 10.50 -2.87
C ASN A 128 6.22 10.56 -3.61
N TYR A 129 5.31 9.62 -3.31
CA TYR A 129 4.01 9.59 -3.95
C TYR A 129 3.19 10.86 -3.68
N ALA A 130 3.14 11.34 -2.44
CA ALA A 130 2.43 12.56 -2.05
C ALA A 130 2.92 13.78 -2.85
N LYS A 131 4.25 13.92 -3.02
CA LYS A 131 4.87 14.98 -3.86
C LYS A 131 4.48 14.87 -5.33
N LYS A 132 4.25 13.65 -5.85
CA LYS A 132 3.86 13.43 -7.26
C LYS A 132 2.41 13.81 -7.54
N ILE A 133 1.53 13.70 -6.53
CA ILE A 133 0.10 13.96 -6.67
C ILE A 133 -0.33 15.34 -6.13
N GLU A 134 0.57 16.07 -5.47
CA GLU A 134 0.31 17.35 -4.79
C GLU A 134 -0.38 18.39 -5.68
N SER A 135 -0.08 18.41 -6.98
CA SER A 135 -0.68 19.36 -7.92
C SER A 135 -2.20 19.21 -8.07
N PHE A 136 -2.76 18.06 -7.72
CA PHE A 136 -4.20 17.79 -7.76
C PHE A 136 -4.77 17.17 -6.47
N VAL A 137 -3.92 16.95 -5.46
CA VAL A 137 -4.30 16.57 -4.09
C VAL A 137 -3.52 17.46 -3.13
N PRO A 138 -3.93 18.73 -2.93
CA PRO A 138 -3.16 19.73 -2.18
C PRO A 138 -2.87 19.32 -0.73
N GLU A 139 -3.81 18.63 -0.09
CA GLU A 139 -3.72 18.12 1.27
C GLU A 139 -2.88 16.83 1.42
N SER A 140 -2.27 16.34 0.33
CA SER A 140 -1.44 15.13 0.36
C SER A 140 -0.28 15.24 1.35
N GLN A 141 0.35 16.42 1.43
CA GLN A 141 1.46 16.69 2.35
C GLN A 141 0.99 16.66 3.81
N TYR A 142 -0.18 17.21 4.09
CA TYR A 142 -0.71 17.24 5.45
C TYR A 142 -1.11 15.83 5.92
N ALA A 143 -1.84 15.08 5.09
CA ALA A 143 -2.18 13.68 5.35
C ALA A 143 -0.92 12.79 5.52
N THR A 144 0.15 13.07 4.77
CA THR A 144 1.43 12.36 4.90
C THR A 144 2.03 12.51 6.29
N LYS A 145 1.95 13.70 6.90
CA LYS A 145 2.40 13.90 8.29
C LYS A 145 1.63 13.01 9.26
N GLN A 146 0.31 12.94 9.09
CA GLN A 146 -0.57 12.11 9.91
C GLN A 146 -0.22 10.62 9.77
N ILE A 147 0.03 10.16 8.54
CA ILE A 147 0.51 8.80 8.26
C ILE A 147 1.82 8.53 9.01
N TYR A 148 2.81 9.42 8.96
CA TYR A 148 4.07 9.23 9.70
C TYR A 148 3.85 9.15 11.22
N THR A 149 2.97 9.98 11.77
CA THR A 149 2.64 9.94 13.19
C THR A 149 2.00 8.60 13.59
N LEU A 150 1.10 8.08 12.75
CA LEU A 150 0.48 6.76 12.93
C LEU A 150 1.47 5.61 12.75
N LEU A 151 2.36 5.67 11.77
CA LEU A 151 3.41 4.67 11.59
C LEU A 151 4.36 4.67 12.81
N ARG A 152 4.68 5.85 13.33
CA ARG A 152 5.49 5.97 14.55
C ARG A 152 4.79 5.34 15.74
N SER A 153 3.50 5.61 15.96
CA SER A 153 2.78 5.01 17.09
C SER A 153 2.71 3.48 17.02
N ILE A 154 2.64 2.90 15.82
CA ILE A 154 2.74 1.44 15.63
C ILE A 154 4.15 0.93 15.99
N VAL A 155 5.21 1.63 15.57
CA VAL A 155 6.60 1.23 15.88
C VAL A 155 6.89 1.38 17.38
N GLU A 156 6.29 2.35 18.07
CA GLU A 156 6.45 2.57 19.52
C GLU A 156 6.03 1.36 20.39
N LEU A 157 5.28 0.40 19.82
CA LEU A 157 4.97 -0.89 20.48
C LEU A 157 6.22 -1.76 20.70
N GLY A 158 7.30 -1.49 19.97
CA GLY A 158 8.63 -2.03 20.22
C GLY A 158 8.86 -3.50 19.81
N GLU A 159 10.08 -3.97 20.09
CA GLU A 159 10.57 -5.29 19.67
C GLU A 159 9.77 -6.46 20.26
N ALA A 160 9.15 -6.30 21.43
CA ALA A 160 8.30 -7.32 22.03
C ALA A 160 7.14 -7.75 21.10
N ASN A 161 6.69 -6.84 20.24
CA ASN A 161 5.61 -7.06 19.28
C ASN A 161 6.12 -7.36 17.86
N ALA A 162 7.43 -7.58 17.67
CA ALA A 162 8.07 -7.68 16.36
C ALA A 162 7.45 -8.73 15.43
N SER A 163 6.89 -9.83 15.94
CA SER A 163 6.23 -10.85 15.11
C SER A 163 4.96 -10.33 14.44
N ALA A 164 4.08 -9.68 15.21
CA ALA A 164 2.84 -9.08 14.68
C ALA A 164 3.17 -7.91 13.75
N LEU A 165 4.07 -7.03 14.21
CA LEU A 165 4.52 -5.87 13.44
C LEU A 165 5.18 -6.26 12.13
N ASN A 166 5.99 -7.32 12.10
CA ASN A 166 6.60 -7.81 10.86
C ASN A 166 5.52 -8.18 9.83
N THR A 167 4.41 -8.78 10.25
CA THR A 167 3.30 -9.09 9.34
C THR A 167 2.69 -7.82 8.77
N THR A 168 2.33 -6.86 9.62
CA THR A 168 1.78 -5.55 9.20
C THR A 168 2.72 -4.78 8.28
N PHE A 169 3.97 -4.59 8.69
CA PHE A 169 4.95 -3.83 7.91
C PHE A 169 5.37 -4.55 6.63
N SER A 170 5.22 -5.88 6.52
CA SER A 170 5.40 -6.58 5.24
C SER A 170 4.33 -6.20 4.22
N ILE A 171 3.09 -5.93 4.67
CA ILE A 171 2.00 -5.47 3.82
C ILE A 171 2.25 -4.01 3.42
N PHE A 172 2.60 -3.15 4.37
CA PHE A 172 3.01 -1.77 4.08
C PHE A 172 4.18 -1.71 3.10
N TYR A 173 5.19 -2.57 3.25
CA TYR A 173 6.29 -2.67 2.30
C TYR A 173 5.81 -2.97 0.87
N LYS A 174 4.90 -3.95 0.70
CA LYS A 174 4.32 -4.29 -0.61
C LYS A 174 3.50 -3.12 -1.18
N LEU A 175 2.70 -2.45 -0.36
CA LEU A 175 1.98 -1.24 -0.76
C LEU A 175 2.95 -0.13 -1.17
N GLY A 176 4.05 0.03 -0.45
CA GLY A 176 5.13 0.96 -0.81
C GLY A 176 5.73 0.66 -2.18
N LEU A 177 5.95 -0.62 -2.52
CA LEU A 177 6.42 -0.99 -3.87
C LEU A 177 5.41 -0.57 -4.95
N SER A 178 4.11 -0.78 -4.72
CA SER A 178 3.06 -0.32 -5.63
C SER A 178 3.03 1.21 -5.75
N LEU A 179 3.19 1.93 -4.66
CA LEU A 179 3.29 3.40 -4.66
C LEU A 179 4.51 3.88 -5.44
N SER A 180 5.66 3.23 -5.27
CA SER A 180 6.88 3.53 -6.01
C SER A 180 6.69 3.41 -7.51
N PHE A 181 6.02 2.33 -7.93
CA PHE A 181 5.64 2.11 -9.31
C PHE A 181 4.72 3.21 -9.84
N LEU A 182 3.68 3.59 -9.10
CA LEU A 182 2.76 4.66 -9.49
C LEU A 182 3.47 6.02 -9.56
N ALA A 183 4.29 6.35 -8.57
CA ALA A 183 5.08 7.58 -8.51
C ALA A 183 6.02 7.74 -9.72
N SER A 184 6.56 6.62 -10.23
CA SER A 184 7.42 6.59 -11.42
C SER A 184 6.66 6.94 -12.72
N HIS A 185 5.33 6.86 -12.70
CA HIS A 185 4.45 7.08 -13.85
C HIS A 185 3.55 8.31 -13.67
N GLN A 186 4.04 9.33 -12.96
CA GLN A 186 3.29 10.56 -12.62
C GLN A 186 2.54 11.18 -13.80
N THR A 187 3.15 11.24 -14.98
CA THR A 187 2.52 11.83 -16.16
C THR A 187 1.19 11.15 -16.48
N GLN A 188 1.13 9.81 -16.35
CA GLN A 188 -0.06 9.00 -16.58
C GLN A 188 -1.13 9.25 -15.51
N LEU A 189 -0.72 9.50 -14.26
CA LEU A 189 -1.65 9.80 -13.15
C LEU A 189 -2.36 11.14 -13.32
N SER A 190 -1.78 12.07 -14.08
CA SER A 190 -2.34 13.40 -14.30
C SER A 190 -3.08 13.57 -15.64
N LEU A 191 -3.19 12.52 -16.46
CA LEU A 191 -3.72 12.64 -17.84
C LEU A 191 -5.20 13.01 -17.89
N SER A 192 -6.01 12.48 -16.99
CA SER A 192 -7.46 12.72 -16.98
C SER A 192 -7.97 13.16 -15.61
N THR A 193 -9.13 13.80 -15.60
CA THR A 193 -9.87 14.14 -14.37
C THR A 193 -10.19 12.89 -13.56
N ASP A 194 -10.65 11.84 -14.24
CA ASP A 194 -11.13 10.62 -13.60
C ASP A 194 -9.98 9.86 -12.93
N VAL A 195 -8.82 9.77 -13.60
CA VAL A 195 -7.62 9.16 -13.03
C VAL A 195 -7.13 9.96 -11.81
N ARG A 196 -7.17 11.30 -11.88
CA ARG A 196 -6.80 12.14 -10.72
C ARG A 196 -7.74 11.93 -9.53
N GLU A 197 -9.03 11.77 -9.78
CA GLU A 197 -10.01 11.47 -8.73
C GLU A 197 -9.77 10.09 -8.11
N ASP A 198 -9.51 9.07 -8.92
CA ASP A 198 -9.20 7.72 -8.45
C ASP A 198 -7.88 7.67 -7.66
N VAL A 199 -6.87 8.41 -8.09
CA VAL A 199 -5.61 8.57 -7.37
C VAL A 199 -5.82 9.27 -6.02
N SER A 200 -6.61 10.34 -6.00
CA SER A 200 -6.97 11.04 -4.77
C SER A 200 -7.72 10.12 -3.78
N ARG A 201 -8.69 9.35 -4.29
CA ARG A 201 -9.43 8.33 -3.53
C ARG A 201 -8.49 7.25 -3.00
N ALA A 202 -7.59 6.71 -3.82
CA ALA A 202 -6.63 5.69 -3.40
C ALA A 202 -5.68 6.20 -2.31
N PHE A 203 -5.17 7.43 -2.43
CA PHE A 203 -4.32 8.02 -1.40
C PHE A 203 -5.07 8.22 -0.07
N ARG A 204 -6.33 8.65 -0.14
CA ARG A 204 -7.21 8.72 1.01
C ARG A 204 -7.42 7.36 1.68
N ASP A 205 -7.67 6.33 0.88
CA ASP A 205 -7.91 4.98 1.38
C ASP A 205 -6.64 4.39 2.02
N ILE A 206 -5.45 4.73 1.53
CA ILE A 206 -4.18 4.41 2.17
C ILE A 206 -4.07 5.05 3.56
N HIS A 207 -4.45 6.32 3.67
CA HIS A 207 -4.43 7.02 4.95
C HIS A 207 -5.39 6.37 5.96
N PHE A 208 -6.62 6.04 5.54
CA PHE A 208 -7.56 5.28 6.38
C PHE A 208 -7.03 3.91 6.78
N LEU A 209 -6.41 3.18 5.86
CA LEU A 209 -5.82 1.87 6.16
C LEU A 209 -4.78 1.97 7.28
N VAL A 210 -3.86 2.94 7.19
CA VAL A 210 -2.83 3.13 8.23
C VAL A 210 -3.49 3.52 9.56
N PHE A 211 -4.50 4.39 9.54
CA PHE A 211 -5.27 4.75 10.73
C PHE A 211 -5.93 3.52 11.38
N ASP A 212 -6.64 2.70 10.60
CA ASP A 212 -7.39 1.56 11.12
C ASP A 212 -6.45 0.49 11.69
N VAL A 213 -5.32 0.25 11.02
CA VAL A 213 -4.26 -0.63 11.52
C VAL A 213 -3.68 -0.09 12.83
N ALA A 214 -3.35 1.19 12.91
CA ALA A 214 -2.81 1.80 14.12
C ALA A 214 -3.83 1.71 15.28
N SER A 215 -5.11 1.96 14.98
CA SER A 215 -6.20 1.89 15.95
C SER A 215 -6.40 0.47 16.49
N HIS A 216 -6.25 -0.55 15.62
CA HIS A 216 -6.32 -1.96 16.03
C HIS A 216 -5.24 -2.30 17.07
N TYR A 217 -4.02 -1.79 16.90
CA TYR A 217 -2.94 -2.03 17.85
C TYR A 217 -3.08 -1.28 19.18
N GLN A 218 -3.82 -0.16 19.20
CA GLN A 218 -4.08 0.57 20.44
C GLN A 218 -5.25 0.03 21.25
N GLY A 219 -6.23 -0.58 20.58
CA GLY A 219 -7.39 -1.20 21.22
C GLY A 219 -7.20 -2.66 21.62
N SER A 220 -6.02 -3.25 21.38
CA SER A 220 -5.65 -4.63 21.75
C SER A 220 -4.81 -4.65 23.02
#